data_AF-A0A1G4RKK5-F1
#
_entry.id   AF-A0A1G4RKK5-F1
#
_cell.length_a   1.000
_cell.length_b   1.000
_cell.length_c   1.000
_cell.angle_alpha   90.00
_cell.angle_beta   90.00
_cell.angle_gamma   90.00
#
_symmetry.space_group_name_H-M   'P 1'
#
loop_
_entity.id
_entity.type
_entity.pdbx_description
1 polymer ?
#
loop_
_entity_poly.entity_id
_entity_poly.type
_entity_poly.pdbx_seq_one_letter_code
_entity_poly.pdbx_strand_id
1 'polypeptide(L)'
;MMMLNVELNYEKIAIDQLRGYKRLVGRIKMLEKFPVSGGMRLGTIVQDGQLQNVHHHWRKLLASGAEQEALRSTEAKVKALLEGLLGTSDGYQGILARITELQELERQKERMEHALDALDDLKHEYAQVLKLLYLDGNEPHDIACDLGISLSTFYGWRRKALKEYGILIS
;
A
#
# COMPACT_ATOMS: atom_id res chain seq x y z
N MET A 1 26.97 -22.12 6.56
CA MET A 1 26.17 -21.66 7.71
C MET A 1 25.54 -20.26 7.55
N MET A 2 25.93 -19.43 6.55
CA MET A 2 25.26 -18.15 6.24
C MET A 2 23.97 -18.27 5.41
N MET A 3 23.79 -19.34 4.63
CA MET A 3 22.61 -19.50 3.75
C MET A 3 21.30 -19.73 4.52
N LEU A 4 21.31 -20.41 5.67
CA LEU A 4 20.11 -20.65 6.48
C LEU A 4 19.51 -19.36 7.07
N ASN A 5 20.35 -18.35 7.35
CA ASN A 5 19.87 -17.08 7.93
C ASN A 5 19.16 -16.19 6.91
N VAL A 6 19.57 -16.26 5.63
CA VAL A 6 18.92 -15.50 4.55
C VAL A 6 17.57 -16.11 4.20
N GLU A 7 17.48 -17.45 4.18
CA GLU A 7 16.22 -18.17 3.91
C GLU A 7 15.14 -17.93 4.97
N LEU A 8 15.52 -17.92 6.26
CA LEU A 8 14.60 -17.59 7.36
C LEU A 8 14.10 -16.14 7.30
N ASN A 9 14.87 -15.24 6.67
CA ASN A 9 14.50 -13.83 6.53
C ASN A 9 13.34 -13.66 5.54
N TYR A 10 13.42 -14.32 4.38
CA TYR A 10 12.39 -14.21 3.33
C TYR A 10 11.03 -14.76 3.76
N GLU A 11 11.00 -15.90 4.46
CA GLU A 11 9.73 -16.46 4.97
C GLU A 11 9.07 -15.52 5.98
N LYS A 12 9.86 -14.90 6.86
CA LYS A 12 9.35 -13.93 7.84
C LYS A 12 8.79 -12.69 7.15
N ILE A 13 9.53 -12.11 6.20
CA ILE A 13 9.08 -10.96 5.40
C ILE A 13 7.77 -11.30 4.68
N ALA A 14 7.69 -12.47 4.04
CA ALA A 14 6.49 -12.95 3.36
C ALA A 14 5.29 -13.03 4.30
N ILE A 15 5.45 -13.65 5.47
CA ILE A 15 4.38 -13.79 6.46
C ILE A 15 3.91 -12.42 6.96
N ASP A 16 4.84 -11.51 7.28
CA ASP A 16 4.51 -10.18 7.80
C ASP A 16 3.73 -9.36 6.78
N GLN A 17 4.15 -9.37 5.51
CA GLN A 17 3.44 -8.71 4.41
C GLN A 17 2.05 -9.32 4.19
N LEU A 18 1.96 -10.64 3.99
CA LEU A 18 0.70 -11.33 3.67
C LEU A 18 -0.33 -11.23 4.80
N ARG A 19 0.08 -11.34 6.08
CA ARG A 19 -0.81 -11.07 7.22
C ARG A 19 -1.23 -9.61 7.32
N GLY A 20 -0.41 -8.69 6.83
CA GLY A 20 -0.70 -7.26 6.73
C GLY A 20 -1.70 -6.90 5.64
N TYR A 21 -1.83 -7.72 4.59
CA TYR A 21 -2.58 -7.38 3.37
C TYR A 21 -4.01 -6.91 3.64
N LYS A 22 -4.82 -7.68 4.39
CA LYS A 22 -6.21 -7.29 4.70
C LYS A 22 -6.31 -5.96 5.45
N ARG A 23 -5.40 -5.71 6.38
CA ARG A 23 -5.34 -4.44 7.13
C ARG A 23 -4.97 -3.28 6.24
N LEU A 24 -3.99 -3.50 5.35
CA LEU A 24 -3.54 -2.54 4.35
C LEU A 24 -4.70 -2.15 3.41
N VAL A 25 -5.38 -3.13 2.82
CA VAL A 25 -6.54 -2.91 1.94
C VAL A 25 -7.68 -2.21 2.69
N GLY A 26 -7.92 -2.58 3.96
CA GLY A 26 -8.90 -1.91 4.81
C GLY A 26 -8.56 -0.44 5.04
N ARG A 27 -7.27 -0.12 5.27
CA ARG A 27 -6.80 1.25 5.45
C ARG A 27 -6.91 2.08 4.18
N ILE A 28 -6.55 1.52 3.02
CA ILE A 28 -6.77 2.15 1.70
C ILE A 28 -8.25 2.51 1.54
N LYS A 29 -9.15 1.54 1.70
CA LYS A 29 -10.61 1.76 1.57
C LYS A 29 -11.15 2.82 2.53
N MET A 30 -10.59 2.93 3.74
CA MET A 30 -10.95 3.97 4.69
C MET A 30 -10.45 5.35 4.24
N LEU A 31 -9.20 5.44 3.79
CA LEU A 31 -8.61 6.68 3.29
C LEU A 31 -9.32 7.16 2.03
N GLU A 32 -9.61 6.29 1.07
CA GLU A 32 -10.38 6.64 -0.15
C GLU A 32 -11.73 7.27 0.17
N LYS A 33 -12.42 6.76 1.20
CA LYS A 33 -13.73 7.25 1.65
C LYS A 33 -13.64 8.45 2.60
N PHE A 34 -12.44 8.86 2.99
CA PHE A 34 -12.25 9.95 3.93
C PHE A 34 -12.88 11.23 3.36
N PRO A 35 -13.81 11.87 4.10
CA PRO A 35 -14.46 13.08 3.63
C PRO A 35 -13.47 14.23 3.60
N VAL A 36 -13.44 14.90 2.46
CA VAL A 36 -12.87 16.21 2.28
C VAL A 36 -14.05 17.18 2.10
N SER A 37 -13.88 18.48 2.34
CA SER A 37 -15.00 19.42 2.23
C SER A 37 -15.70 19.39 0.86
N GLY A 38 -16.86 20.06 0.81
CA GLY A 38 -17.65 20.15 -0.41
C GLY A 38 -18.23 18.80 -0.84
N GLY A 39 -18.27 17.81 0.07
CA GLY A 39 -18.72 16.45 -0.20
C GLY A 39 -17.71 15.62 -1.01
N MET A 40 -16.49 16.13 -1.23
CA MET A 40 -15.45 15.42 -1.97
C MET A 40 -14.84 14.32 -1.11
N ARG A 41 -14.29 13.28 -1.74
CA ARG A 41 -13.59 12.19 -1.05
C ARG A 41 -12.10 12.25 -1.38
N LEU A 42 -11.26 11.84 -0.44
CA LEU A 42 -9.81 11.84 -0.63
C LEU A 42 -9.39 11.06 -1.87
N GLY A 43 -10.01 9.91 -2.15
CA GLY A 43 -9.72 9.12 -3.34
C GLY A 43 -9.93 9.89 -4.66
N THR A 44 -10.92 10.79 -4.71
CA THR A 44 -11.17 11.66 -5.87
C THR A 44 -10.04 12.68 -6.06
N ILE A 45 -9.51 13.23 -4.97
CA ILE A 45 -8.42 14.21 -5.01
C ILE A 45 -7.11 13.55 -5.43
N VAL A 46 -6.85 12.32 -4.96
CA VAL A 46 -5.65 11.56 -5.34
C VAL A 46 -5.64 11.25 -6.84
N GLN A 47 -6.78 10.86 -7.42
CA GLN A 47 -6.87 10.59 -8.86
C GLN A 47 -6.57 11.82 -9.73
N ASP A 48 -6.96 13.03 -9.29
CA ASP A 48 -6.72 14.26 -10.05
C ASP A 48 -5.27 14.76 -9.93
N GLY A 49 -4.54 14.39 -8.85
CA GLY A 49 -3.10 14.65 -8.68
C GLY A 49 -2.69 16.14 -8.57
N GLN A 50 -3.61 17.07 -8.83
CA GLN A 50 -3.32 18.51 -8.89
C GLN A 50 -2.78 19.06 -7.57
N LEU A 51 -3.37 18.65 -6.45
CA LEU A 51 -2.99 19.13 -5.12
C LEU A 51 -1.53 18.79 -4.78
N GLN A 52 -1.09 17.59 -5.16
CA GLN A 52 0.27 17.13 -4.90
C GLN A 52 1.28 17.76 -5.87
N ASN A 53 0.90 17.98 -7.13
CA ASN A 53 1.72 18.69 -8.11
C ASN A 53 1.98 20.14 -7.66
N VAL A 54 0.93 20.83 -7.18
CA VAL A 54 1.06 22.18 -6.61
C VAL A 54 2.01 22.14 -5.41
N HIS A 55 1.82 21.20 -4.47
CA HIS A 55 2.68 21.05 -3.31
C HIS A 55 4.16 20.79 -3.68
N HIS A 56 4.42 19.89 -4.64
CA HIS A 56 5.77 19.59 -5.09
C HIS A 56 6.41 20.80 -5.78
N HIS A 57 5.68 21.47 -6.68
CA HIS A 57 6.16 22.66 -7.36
C HIS A 57 6.56 23.73 -6.35
N TRP A 58 5.74 23.93 -5.31
CA TRP A 58 6.03 24.85 -4.23
C TRP A 58 7.28 24.50 -3.42
N ARG A 59 7.45 23.23 -3.03
CA ARG A 59 8.68 22.81 -2.33
C ARG A 59 9.93 23.04 -3.19
N LYS A 60 9.83 22.79 -4.49
CA LYS A 60 10.92 23.04 -5.44
C LYS A 60 11.24 24.53 -5.56
N LEU A 61 10.23 25.40 -5.62
CA LEU A 61 10.43 26.85 -5.63
C LEU A 61 11.06 27.36 -4.32
N LEU A 62 10.59 26.87 -3.17
CA LEU A 62 11.18 27.20 -1.86
C LEU A 62 12.66 26.79 -1.77
N ALA A 63 13.02 25.63 -2.31
CA ALA A 63 14.40 25.16 -2.35
C ALA A 63 15.30 25.94 -3.33
N SER A 64 14.71 26.63 -4.32
CA SER A 64 15.45 27.37 -5.35
C SER A 64 15.91 28.77 -4.94
N GLY A 65 15.53 29.25 -3.74
CA GLY A 65 15.97 30.54 -3.21
C GLY A 65 15.32 31.77 -3.85
N ALA A 66 14.22 31.61 -4.58
CA ALA A 66 13.43 32.76 -5.07
C ALA A 66 12.96 33.64 -3.89
N GLU A 67 12.76 34.94 -4.15
CA GLU A 67 12.44 35.97 -3.14
C GLU A 67 11.45 35.47 -2.09
N GLN A 68 11.97 35.23 -0.88
CA GLN A 68 11.28 34.50 0.19
C GLN A 68 9.97 35.17 0.61
N GLU A 69 9.84 36.47 0.40
CA GLU A 69 8.66 37.26 0.77
C GLU A 69 7.51 37.11 -0.23
N ALA A 70 7.81 37.08 -1.53
CA ALA A 70 6.82 36.80 -2.59
C ALA A 70 6.35 35.33 -2.55
N LEU A 71 7.27 34.40 -2.24
CA LEU A 71 6.96 32.99 -2.03
C LEU A 71 6.05 32.76 -0.82
N ARG A 72 6.37 33.37 0.33
CA ARG A 72 5.54 33.29 1.55
C ARG A 72 4.14 33.89 1.35
N SER A 73 4.04 35.00 0.60
CA SER A 73 2.75 35.63 0.27
C SER A 73 1.89 34.74 -0.65
N THR A 74 2.52 34.09 -1.64
CA THR A 74 1.84 33.15 -2.55
C THR A 74 1.40 31.89 -1.82
N GLU A 75 2.27 31.37 -0.93
CA GLU A 75 1.99 30.24 -0.05
C GLU A 75 0.78 30.55 0.85
N ALA A 76 0.78 31.70 1.52
CA ALA A 76 -0.31 32.10 2.40
C ALA A 76 -1.65 32.24 1.65
N LYS A 77 -1.64 32.77 0.42
CA LYS A 77 -2.86 32.93 -0.39
C LYS A 77 -3.44 31.60 -0.82
N VAL A 78 -2.62 30.68 -1.32
CA VAL A 78 -3.14 29.38 -1.74
C VAL A 78 -3.41 28.48 -0.54
N LYS A 79 -2.70 28.62 0.58
CA LYS A 79 -3.10 28.02 1.86
C LYS A 79 -4.49 28.53 2.29
N ALA A 80 -4.75 29.84 2.22
CA ALA A 80 -6.05 30.41 2.55
C ALA A 80 -7.15 29.98 1.57
N LEU A 81 -6.85 29.88 0.27
CA LEU A 81 -7.79 29.33 -0.72
C LEU A 81 -8.07 27.86 -0.45
N LEU A 82 -7.04 27.07 -0.15
CA LEU A 82 -7.18 25.65 0.17
C LEU A 82 -7.89 25.46 1.50
N GLU A 83 -7.66 26.28 2.52
CA GLU A 83 -8.41 26.22 3.79
C GLU A 83 -9.87 26.62 3.59
N GLY A 84 -10.14 27.66 2.79
CA GLY A 84 -11.48 28.09 2.42
C GLY A 84 -12.22 27.08 1.53
N LEU A 85 -11.50 26.38 0.64
CA LEU A 85 -12.04 25.30 -0.19
C LEU A 85 -12.20 24.00 0.58
N LEU A 86 -11.23 23.64 1.43
CA LEU A 86 -11.07 22.32 2.06
C LEU A 86 -11.74 22.17 3.43
N GLY A 87 -12.16 23.26 4.09
CA GLY A 87 -13.15 23.29 5.19
C GLY A 87 -12.98 22.30 6.37
N THR A 88 -11.83 21.63 6.51
CA THR A 88 -11.63 20.49 7.43
C THR A 88 -10.91 20.90 8.71
N SER A 89 -11.19 20.19 9.82
CA SER A 89 -10.54 20.34 11.13
C SER A 89 -9.03 20.12 11.13
N ASP A 90 -8.51 19.34 10.17
CA ASP A 90 -7.09 18.93 10.12
C ASP A 90 -6.23 19.82 9.20
N GLY A 91 -6.86 20.79 8.53
CA GLY A 91 -6.21 21.68 7.56
C GLY A 91 -5.62 20.97 6.33
N TYR A 92 -5.07 21.77 5.42
CA TYR A 92 -4.45 21.28 4.18
C TYR A 92 -3.29 20.29 4.40
N GLN A 93 -2.47 20.52 5.43
CA GLN A 93 -1.34 19.64 5.76
C GLN A 93 -1.80 18.24 6.17
N GLY A 94 -2.91 18.13 6.92
CA GLY A 94 -3.50 16.83 7.27
C GLY A 94 -4.04 16.07 6.07
N ILE A 95 -4.54 16.78 5.05
CA ILE A 95 -4.99 16.17 3.79
C ILE A 95 -3.79 15.66 2.99
N LEU A 96 -2.72 16.46 2.86
CA LEU A 96 -1.49 16.03 2.18
C LEU A 96 -0.84 14.80 2.81
N ALA A 97 -0.81 14.74 4.14
CA ALA A 97 -0.28 13.59 4.86
C ALA A 97 -1.06 12.31 4.53
N ARG A 98 -2.40 12.40 4.47
CA ARG A 98 -3.27 11.28 4.10
C ARG A 98 -3.15 10.88 2.63
N ILE A 99 -2.98 11.85 1.72
CA ILE A 99 -2.71 11.57 0.29
C ILE A 99 -1.41 10.77 0.17
N THR A 100 -0.36 11.23 0.85
CA THR A 100 0.96 10.57 0.85
C THR A 100 0.86 9.16 1.42
N GLU A 101 0.12 8.99 2.53
CA GLU A 101 -0.15 7.67 3.12
C GLU A 101 -0.89 6.76 2.15
N LEU A 102 -1.99 7.23 1.54
CA LEU A 102 -2.80 6.45 0.61
C LEU A 102 -1.95 5.94 -0.57
N GLN A 103 -1.14 6.80 -1.17
CA GLN A 103 -0.27 6.43 -2.28
C GLN A 103 0.81 5.42 -1.90
N GLU A 104 1.41 5.54 -0.71
CA GLU A 104 2.41 4.56 -0.28
C GLU A 104 1.78 3.19 -0.04
N LEU A 105 0.59 3.17 0.57
CA LEU A 105 -0.17 1.93 0.77
C LEU A 105 -0.61 1.32 -0.57
N GLU A 106 -1.04 2.12 -1.53
CA GLU A 106 -1.38 1.65 -2.88
C GLU A 106 -0.16 1.03 -3.59
N ARG A 107 1.00 1.69 -3.54
CA ARG A 107 2.25 1.11 -4.08
C ARG A 107 2.66 -0.17 -3.37
N GLN A 108 2.46 -0.24 -2.05
CA GLN A 108 2.74 -1.46 -1.30
C GLN A 108 1.77 -2.58 -1.73
N LYS A 109 0.48 -2.31 -1.87
CA LYS A 109 -0.52 -3.25 -2.38
C LYS A 109 -0.14 -3.77 -3.76
N GLU A 110 0.17 -2.87 -4.68
CA GLU A 110 0.52 -3.20 -6.07
C GLU A 110 1.76 -4.10 -6.14
N ARG A 111 2.81 -3.80 -5.35
CA ARG A 111 4.00 -4.67 -5.24
C ARG A 111 3.63 -6.08 -4.77
N MET A 112 2.76 -6.20 -3.76
CA MET A 112 2.32 -7.50 -3.25
C MET A 112 1.51 -8.28 -4.29
N GLU A 113 0.62 -7.61 -5.01
CA GLU A 113 -0.21 -8.21 -6.06
C GLU A 113 0.65 -8.68 -7.23
N HIS A 114 1.55 -7.84 -7.72
CA HIS A 114 2.51 -8.24 -8.76
C HIS A 114 3.39 -9.42 -8.34
N ALA A 115 3.85 -9.47 -7.08
CA ALA A 115 4.62 -10.62 -6.58
C ALA A 115 3.77 -11.90 -6.52
N LEU A 116 2.50 -11.81 -6.14
CA LEU A 116 1.57 -12.94 -6.16
C LEU A 116 1.26 -13.40 -7.59
N ASP A 117 1.09 -12.48 -8.53
CA ASP A 117 0.82 -12.79 -9.94
C ASP A 117 2.05 -13.43 -10.60
N ALA A 118 3.25 -12.90 -10.34
CA ALA A 118 4.50 -13.52 -10.80
C ALA A 118 4.69 -14.93 -10.20
N LEU A 119 4.29 -15.15 -8.94
CA LEU A 119 4.29 -16.48 -8.35
C LEU A 119 3.26 -17.39 -9.02
N ASP A 120 2.11 -16.86 -9.40
CA ASP A 120 1.03 -17.59 -10.06
C ASP A 120 1.47 -18.10 -11.44
N ASP A 121 2.13 -17.23 -12.21
CA ASP A 121 2.69 -17.54 -13.53
C ASP A 121 3.77 -18.63 -13.46
N LEU A 122 4.56 -18.64 -12.39
CA LEU A 122 5.64 -19.62 -12.19
C LEU A 122 5.14 -20.94 -11.61
N LYS A 123 4.28 -20.86 -10.59
CA LYS A 123 3.82 -21.98 -9.74
C LYS A 123 2.43 -21.68 -9.20
N HIS A 124 1.43 -21.87 -10.05
CA HIS A 124 0.02 -21.59 -9.78
C HIS A 124 -0.46 -22.11 -8.40
N GLU A 125 -0.12 -23.34 -8.04
CA GLU A 125 -0.56 -23.97 -6.78
C GLU A 125 0.01 -23.26 -5.55
N TYR A 126 1.20 -22.67 -5.66
CA TYR A 126 1.84 -21.95 -4.56
C TYR A 126 1.15 -20.61 -4.33
N ALA A 127 0.84 -19.89 -5.42
CA ALA A 127 0.07 -18.66 -5.32
C ALA A 127 -1.33 -18.92 -4.75
N GLN A 128 -2.01 -19.98 -5.19
CA GLN A 128 -3.33 -20.35 -4.65
C GLN A 128 -3.28 -20.60 -3.14
N VAL A 129 -2.31 -21.38 -2.65
CA VAL A 129 -2.15 -21.63 -1.20
C VAL A 129 -2.00 -20.33 -0.42
N LEU A 130 -1.21 -19.36 -0.92
CA LEU A 130 -1.04 -18.07 -0.23
C LEU A 130 -2.28 -17.18 -0.32
N LYS A 131 -2.94 -17.11 -1.49
CA LYS A 131 -4.18 -16.34 -1.71
C LYS A 131 -5.29 -16.85 -0.77
N LEU A 132 -5.59 -18.15 -0.79
CA LEU A 132 -6.63 -18.73 0.04
C LEU A 132 -6.35 -18.57 1.55
N LEU A 133 -5.09 -18.78 1.97
CA LEU A 133 -4.74 -18.71 3.40
C LEU A 133 -4.71 -17.28 3.94
N TYR A 134 -4.11 -16.33 3.21
CA TYR A 134 -3.82 -14.99 3.75
C TYR A 134 -4.77 -13.91 3.23
N LEU A 135 -5.20 -14.00 1.97
CA LEU A 135 -6.11 -13.02 1.36
C LEU A 135 -7.56 -13.39 1.62
N ASP A 136 -7.92 -14.67 1.57
CA ASP A 136 -9.28 -15.12 1.86
C ASP A 136 -9.45 -15.46 3.33
N GLY A 137 -8.40 -15.96 3.98
CA GLY A 137 -8.41 -16.30 5.40
C GLY A 137 -9.03 -17.65 5.69
N ASN A 138 -8.97 -18.57 4.71
CA ASN A 138 -9.49 -19.92 4.85
C ASN A 138 -8.59 -20.75 5.78
N GLU A 139 -9.17 -21.74 6.44
CA GLU A 139 -8.42 -22.64 7.30
C GLU A 139 -7.60 -23.64 6.47
N PRO A 140 -6.39 -24.03 6.92
CA PRO A 140 -5.53 -24.98 6.23
C PRO A 140 -6.21 -26.28 5.78
N HIS A 141 -7.15 -26.79 6.57
CA HIS A 141 -7.89 -28.00 6.26
C HIS A 141 -8.83 -27.80 5.06
N ASP A 142 -9.59 -26.71 5.07
CA ASP A 142 -10.54 -26.39 4.01
C ASP A 142 -9.79 -26.15 2.70
N ILE A 143 -8.66 -25.43 2.75
CA ILE A 143 -7.79 -25.24 1.58
C ILE A 143 -7.28 -26.58 1.04
N ALA A 144 -6.81 -27.47 1.92
CA ALA A 144 -6.33 -28.78 1.49
C ALA A 144 -7.44 -29.59 0.81
N CYS A 145 -8.67 -29.54 1.35
CA CYS A 145 -9.85 -30.15 0.74
C CYS A 145 -10.18 -29.53 -0.61
N ASP A 146 -10.23 -28.20 -0.71
CA ASP A 146 -10.57 -27.46 -1.94
C ASP A 146 -9.56 -27.72 -3.07
N LEU A 147 -8.28 -27.85 -2.71
CA LEU A 147 -7.20 -28.16 -3.65
C LEU A 147 -7.04 -29.67 -3.93
N GLY A 148 -7.79 -30.53 -3.24
CA GLY A 148 -7.69 -31.99 -3.40
C GLY A 148 -6.34 -32.56 -2.96
N ILE A 149 -5.68 -31.96 -1.96
CA ILE A 149 -4.36 -32.36 -1.46
C ILE A 149 -4.39 -32.78 0.01
N SER A 150 -3.36 -33.53 0.44
CA SER A 150 -3.20 -33.82 1.87
C SER A 150 -2.76 -32.58 2.65
N LEU A 151 -3.09 -32.53 3.94
CA LEU A 151 -2.63 -31.44 4.82
C LEU A 151 -1.10 -31.35 4.91
N SER A 152 -0.41 -32.49 4.81
CA SER A 152 1.06 -32.54 4.75
C SER A 152 1.59 -31.86 3.47
N THR A 153 0.97 -32.16 2.33
CA THR A 153 1.27 -31.52 1.05
C THR A 153 1.04 -30.02 1.12
N PHE A 154 -0.10 -29.58 1.69
CA PHE A 154 -0.40 -28.17 1.92
C PHE A 154 0.72 -27.47 2.71
N TYR A 155 1.14 -28.01 3.85
CA TYR A 155 2.20 -27.39 4.65
C TYR A 155 3.55 -27.37 3.91
N GLY A 156 3.84 -28.41 3.12
CA GLY A 156 5.01 -28.45 2.26
C GLY A 156 4.99 -27.36 1.18
N TRP A 157 3.85 -27.19 0.51
CA TRP A 157 3.63 -26.15 -0.50
C TRP A 157 3.69 -24.76 0.12
N ARG A 158 2.99 -24.53 1.24
CA ARG A 158 3.00 -23.26 1.97
C ARG A 158 4.42 -22.78 2.29
N ARG A 159 5.27 -23.66 2.83
CA ARG A 159 6.66 -23.29 3.18
C ARG A 159 7.46 -22.88 1.95
N LYS A 160 7.33 -23.63 0.84
CA LYS A 160 8.01 -23.32 -0.42
C LYS A 160 7.46 -22.03 -1.03
N ALA A 161 6.14 -21.85 -1.03
CA ALA A 161 5.46 -20.67 -1.53
C ALA A 161 5.90 -19.40 -0.80
N LEU A 162 5.96 -19.43 0.54
CA LEU A 162 6.42 -18.29 1.35
C LEU A 162 7.87 -17.90 1.03
N LYS A 163 8.73 -18.88 0.75
CA LYS A 163 10.11 -18.61 0.34
C LYS A 163 10.17 -17.93 -1.03
N GLU A 164 9.50 -18.49 -2.03
CA GLU A 164 9.50 -17.95 -3.40
C GLU A 164 8.87 -16.55 -3.44
N TYR A 165 7.73 -16.36 -2.77
CA TYR A 165 7.11 -15.05 -2.62
C TYR A 165 8.04 -14.05 -1.93
N GLY A 166 8.70 -14.46 -0.84
CA GLY A 166 9.65 -13.63 -0.12
C GLY A 166 10.80 -13.14 -1.01
N ILE A 167 11.26 -13.98 -1.96
CA ILE A 167 12.27 -13.60 -2.96
C ILE A 167 11.69 -12.59 -3.97
N LEU A 168 10.46 -12.79 -4.44
CA LEU A 168 9.82 -11.91 -5.44
C LEU A 168 9.50 -10.51 -4.91
N ILE A 169 9.28 -10.37 -3.59
CA ILE A 169 8.88 -9.09 -2.97
C ILE A 169 10.04 -8.33 -2.31
N SER A 170 11.21 -8.95 -2.18
CA SER A 170 12.41 -8.31 -1.59
C SER A 170 13.21 -7.53 -2.63
#